data_AF-A0A2H1JYT3-F1
#
_entry.id   AF-A0A2H1JYT3-F1
#
_cell.length_a   1.000
_cell.length_b   1.000
_cell.length_c   1.000
_cell.angle_alpha   90.00
_cell.angle_beta   90.00
_cell.angle_gamma   90.00
#
_symmetry.space_group_name_H-M   'P 1'
#
loop_
_entity.id
_entity.type
_entity.pdbx_description
1 polymer ?
#
loop_
_entity_poly.entity_id
_entity_poly.type
_entity_poly.pdbx_seq_one_letter_code
_entity_poly.pdbx_strand_id
1 'polypeptide(L)'
;MNISYDKLWLRLRERNLTGKDLQTLAEISSQTLARIRKNESVRTATLVKICEALDCDLSDIIDDDSNRGDNTAPPALPGTHTVASFFAGIGGFDVGFERHKFRTEYLCEINDFCNSVLTRHWPGVPRGYDINAITPDEIPDVDVWVGGFPCQDISVARARLGRLGLNGDRSGLFYRFAELIEIKQPEVVLLENVAGLLNSNNGRDFGVILQRMTRLGYSVSWRMMNTRYFGAPQSRTRIYICCWKNNRNKALRSMFEASKVEKPANERRDFIEPGVPIGTYPMAPRVAYCLAATSGRHTGTDWSRTYVVCSEGVRRMTPLECERIQGFPDGWSMPSLAMRDTNDPDDIDTLRYTALGNAVSVPVVEWIASRIREQLDKTDDHPMTNDAIQLAVPGFEKARWDHGHLDETDFTDENAKWKWAKAGLATGSSVLGHNIPPAPSEPVITNFALLAERKPAHPRYYLTPNAAEGIIRRVTRQRRSLFPPLHEALDSLRMKK
;
A
#
# COMPACT_ATOMS: atom_id res chain seq x y z
N MET A 1 -17.83 16.50 23.89
CA MET A 1 -18.35 15.11 23.92
C MET A 1 -18.36 14.64 22.48
N ASN A 2 -17.44 13.76 22.10
CA ASN A 2 -17.52 13.08 20.81
C ASN A 2 -18.52 11.94 21.01
N ILE A 3 -19.67 12.02 20.35
CA ILE A 3 -20.71 11.00 20.44
C ILE A 3 -20.71 10.28 19.09
N SER A 4 -20.51 8.97 19.06
CA SER A 4 -20.75 8.18 17.85
C SER A 4 -22.15 7.58 17.88
N TYR A 5 -22.86 7.65 16.76
CA TYR A 5 -24.17 7.00 16.57
C TYR A 5 -24.08 5.71 15.75
N ASP A 6 -22.91 5.09 15.60
CA ASP A 6 -22.74 3.90 14.77
C ASP A 6 -23.66 2.73 15.18
N LYS A 7 -23.89 2.56 16.49
CA LYS A 7 -24.82 1.57 17.03
C LYS A 7 -26.28 1.81 16.62
N LEU A 8 -26.71 3.07 16.54
CA LEU A 8 -28.05 3.42 16.04
C LEU A 8 -28.26 2.91 14.61
N TRP A 9 -27.28 3.12 13.74
CA TRP A 9 -27.38 2.72 12.34
C TRP A 9 -27.34 1.19 12.16
N LEU A 10 -26.56 0.49 12.98
CA LEU A 10 -26.57 -0.97 13.02
C LEU A 10 -27.97 -1.50 13.38
N ARG A 11 -28.57 -0.93 14.44
CA ARG A 11 -29.88 -1.35 14.95
C ARG A 11 -31.01 -1.09 13.96
N LEU A 12 -30.96 0.02 13.22
CA LEU A 12 -31.91 0.26 12.11
C LEU A 12 -31.81 -0.84 11.05
N ARG A 13 -30.60 -1.28 10.70
CA ARG A 13 -30.41 -2.35 9.71
C ARG A 13 -30.93 -3.70 10.20
N GLU A 14 -30.70 -4.05 11.47
CA GLU A 14 -31.24 -5.28 12.06
C GLU A 14 -32.77 -5.34 12.00
N ARG A 15 -33.41 -4.17 11.97
CA ARG A 15 -34.87 -4.01 11.87
C ARG A 15 -35.36 -3.69 10.45
N ASN A 16 -34.50 -3.72 9.43
CA ASN A 16 -34.80 -3.31 8.05
C ASN A 16 -35.40 -1.90 7.93
N LEU A 17 -34.95 -0.97 8.78
CA LEU A 17 -35.38 0.43 8.80
C LEU A 17 -34.31 1.33 8.17
N THR A 18 -34.75 2.40 7.52
CA THR A 18 -33.89 3.45 6.95
C THR A 18 -33.83 4.68 7.87
N GLY A 19 -32.91 5.60 7.60
CA GLY A 19 -32.90 6.89 8.30
C GLY A 19 -34.18 7.73 8.09
N LYS A 20 -34.90 7.52 6.98
CA LYS A 20 -36.20 8.17 6.72
C LYS A 20 -37.31 7.55 7.57
N ASP A 21 -37.23 6.24 7.79
CA ASP A 21 -38.14 5.52 8.70
C ASP A 21 -37.88 5.96 10.14
N LEU A 22 -36.61 6.08 10.55
CA LEU A 22 -36.24 6.64 11.86
C LEU A 22 -36.80 8.06 12.05
N GLN A 23 -36.68 8.92 11.04
CA GLN A 23 -37.26 10.27 11.09
C GLN A 23 -38.77 10.25 11.33
N THR A 24 -39.46 9.32 10.70
CA THR A 24 -40.92 9.17 10.82
C THR A 24 -41.30 8.56 12.18
N LEU A 25 -40.61 7.51 12.60
CA LEU A 25 -40.87 6.76 13.84
C LEU A 25 -40.54 7.56 15.10
N ALA A 26 -39.43 8.30 15.09
CA ALA A 26 -38.97 9.09 16.24
C ALA A 26 -39.41 10.57 16.18
N GLU A 27 -40.19 10.95 15.15
CA GLU A 27 -40.66 12.31 14.91
C GLU A 27 -39.55 13.37 14.96
N ILE A 28 -38.40 13.09 14.34
CA ILE A 28 -37.23 13.98 14.35
C ILE A 28 -37.11 14.78 13.05
N SER A 29 -36.68 16.04 13.16
CA SER A 29 -36.52 16.90 11.99
C SER A 29 -35.40 16.43 11.06
N SER A 30 -35.45 16.80 9.78
CA SER A 30 -34.40 16.45 8.81
C SER A 30 -33.05 17.07 9.20
N GLN A 31 -33.07 18.22 9.87
CA GLN A 31 -31.87 18.85 10.42
C GLN A 31 -31.29 18.01 11.55
N THR A 32 -32.12 17.50 12.45
CA THR A 32 -31.69 16.62 13.56
C THR A 32 -31.08 15.32 13.02
N LEU A 33 -31.70 14.69 12.03
CA LEU A 33 -31.16 13.50 11.37
C LEU A 33 -29.80 13.78 10.70
N ALA A 34 -29.65 14.95 10.05
CA ALA A 34 -28.38 15.36 9.44
C ALA A 34 -27.25 15.55 10.48
N ARG A 35 -27.58 16.05 11.67
CA ARG A 35 -26.63 16.18 12.79
C ARG A 35 -26.21 14.82 13.33
N ILE A 36 -27.15 13.90 13.52
CA ILE A 36 -26.86 12.51 13.94
C ILE A 36 -25.94 11.83 12.92
N ARG A 37 -26.18 12.00 11.61
CA ARG A 37 -25.31 11.46 10.54
C ARG A 37 -23.88 11.99 10.57
N LYS A 38 -23.68 13.19 11.11
CA LYS A 38 -22.37 13.84 11.26
C LYS A 38 -21.73 13.58 12.62
N ASN A 39 -22.31 12.70 13.45
CA ASN A 39 -21.87 12.47 14.83
C ASN A 39 -21.85 13.76 15.68
N GLU A 40 -22.73 14.71 15.36
CA GLU A 40 -22.92 15.90 16.18
C GLU A 40 -23.85 15.61 17.36
N SER A 41 -23.57 16.24 18.51
CA SER A 41 -24.41 16.12 19.69
C SER A 41 -25.83 16.65 19.44
N VAL A 42 -26.85 15.84 19.71
CA VAL A 42 -28.26 16.25 19.73
C VAL A 42 -28.79 16.31 21.18
N ARG A 43 -29.96 16.94 21.37
CA ARG A 43 -30.56 17.06 22.70
C ARG A 43 -30.89 15.68 23.26
N THR A 44 -30.69 15.46 24.56
CA THR A 44 -31.02 14.19 25.23
C THR A 44 -32.47 13.77 25.01
N ALA A 45 -33.41 14.72 25.01
CA ALA A 45 -34.82 14.45 24.70
C ALA A 45 -35.05 13.86 23.29
N THR A 46 -34.18 14.18 22.32
CA THR A 46 -34.20 13.58 20.99
C THR A 46 -33.72 12.13 21.04
N LEU A 47 -32.68 11.84 21.83
CA LEU A 47 -32.16 10.49 21.99
C LEU A 47 -33.17 9.57 22.67
N VAL A 48 -33.88 10.08 23.69
CA VAL A 48 -34.98 9.36 24.35
C VAL A 48 -36.09 9.00 23.36
N LYS A 49 -36.51 9.93 22.49
CA LYS A 49 -37.50 9.63 21.43
C LYS A 49 -37.03 8.54 20.47
N ILE A 50 -35.75 8.54 20.12
CA ILE A 50 -35.15 7.51 19.25
C ILE A 50 -35.14 6.15 19.97
N CYS A 51 -34.75 6.13 21.24
CA CYS A 51 -34.79 4.94 22.09
C CYS A 51 -36.21 4.36 22.21
N GLU A 52 -37.21 5.21 22.45
CA GLU A 52 -38.64 4.81 22.51
C GLU A 52 -39.13 4.25 21.17
N ALA A 53 -38.86 4.95 20.06
CA ALA A 53 -39.28 4.54 18.73
C ALA A 53 -38.65 3.20 18.28
N LEU A 54 -37.47 2.88 18.81
CA LEU A 54 -36.70 1.69 18.47
C LEU A 54 -36.65 0.68 19.61
N ASP A 55 -37.40 0.87 20.70
CA ASP A 55 -37.40 -0.02 21.87
C ASP A 55 -35.96 -0.43 22.28
N CYS A 56 -35.14 0.56 22.64
CA CYS A 56 -33.74 0.42 23.10
C CYS A 56 -33.43 1.29 24.31
N ASP A 57 -32.28 1.00 24.92
CA ASP A 57 -31.58 1.93 25.79
C ASP A 57 -30.58 2.82 25.04
N LEU A 58 -30.13 3.90 25.70
CA LEU A 58 -29.20 4.88 25.13
C LEU A 58 -27.86 4.21 24.70
N SER A 59 -27.36 3.25 25.49
CA SER A 59 -26.13 2.49 25.23
C SER A 59 -26.15 1.68 23.94
N ASP A 60 -27.35 1.44 23.38
CA ASP A 60 -27.57 0.69 22.15
C ASP A 60 -27.59 1.60 20.92
N ILE A 61 -27.56 2.91 21.09
CA ILE A 61 -27.64 3.88 20.00
C ILE A 61 -26.49 4.89 20.00
N ILE A 62 -25.78 5.05 21.12
CA ILE A 62 -24.58 5.89 21.22
C ILE A 62 -23.39 5.13 21.82
N ASP A 63 -22.19 5.49 21.36
CA ASP A 63 -20.94 5.26 22.07
C ASP A 63 -20.48 6.57 22.70
N ASP A 64 -20.34 6.56 24.04
CA ASP A 64 -19.85 7.71 24.81
C ASP A 64 -18.32 7.58 25.00
N ASP A 65 -17.56 8.45 24.32
CA ASP A 65 -16.10 8.53 24.46
C ASP A 65 -15.65 9.12 25.82
N SER A 66 -16.58 9.46 26.73
CA SER A 66 -16.28 10.12 28.01
C SER A 66 -15.61 9.22 29.06
N ASN A 67 -15.41 7.93 28.79
CA ASN A 67 -14.73 7.00 29.70
C ASN A 67 -13.31 6.60 29.23
N ARG A 68 -12.64 7.45 28.44
CA ARG A 68 -11.18 7.37 28.19
C ARG A 68 -10.37 7.88 29.38
N GLY A 69 -10.64 7.32 30.57
CA GLY A 69 -9.73 7.40 31.70
C GLY A 69 -8.65 6.33 31.51
N ASP A 70 -7.42 6.78 31.25
CA ASP A 70 -6.21 5.97 31.13
C ASP A 70 -6.15 5.02 29.91
N ASN A 71 -5.91 5.61 28.74
CA ASN A 71 -5.73 4.90 27.47
C ASN A 71 -4.31 4.33 27.36
N THR A 72 -3.90 3.48 28.30
CA THR A 72 -2.78 2.57 28.01
C THR A 72 -3.34 1.44 27.16
N ALA A 73 -2.87 1.32 25.91
CA ALA A 73 -3.10 0.12 25.12
C ALA A 73 -2.81 -1.10 26.00
N PRO A 74 -3.62 -2.19 25.97
CA PRO A 74 -3.37 -3.35 26.79
C PRO A 74 -1.90 -3.77 26.64
N PRO A 75 -1.18 -4.11 27.72
CA PRO A 75 0.24 -4.45 27.63
C PRO A 75 0.44 -5.52 26.55
N ALA A 76 1.49 -5.34 25.73
CA ALA A 76 1.78 -6.25 24.63
C ALA A 76 1.82 -7.69 25.14
N LEU A 77 1.15 -8.62 24.44
CA LEU A 77 1.29 -10.04 24.75
C LEU A 77 2.78 -10.42 24.65
N PRO A 78 3.32 -11.21 25.59
CA PRO A 78 4.73 -11.61 25.57
C PRO A 78 5.14 -12.14 24.19
N GLY A 79 6.19 -11.56 23.60
CA GLY A 79 6.66 -11.92 22.27
C GLY A 79 5.94 -11.23 21.11
N THR A 80 5.29 -10.08 21.32
CA THR A 80 4.72 -9.25 20.24
C THR A 80 5.59 -8.01 20.03
N HIS A 81 6.03 -7.76 18.80
CA HIS A 81 6.72 -6.52 18.44
C HIS A 81 5.71 -5.47 17.98
N THR A 82 6.12 -4.21 17.96
CA THR A 82 5.22 -3.08 17.69
C THR A 82 5.60 -2.34 16.41
N VAL A 83 4.59 -1.78 15.72
CA VAL A 83 4.80 -1.04 14.47
C VAL A 83 4.02 0.28 14.45
N ALA A 84 4.67 1.33 13.95
CA ALA A 84 4.07 2.60 13.58
C ALA A 84 4.10 2.78 12.05
N SER A 85 2.93 3.05 11.45
CA SER A 85 2.75 3.13 9.99
C SER A 85 2.49 4.56 9.56
N PHE A 86 3.40 5.11 8.75
CA PHE A 86 3.31 6.45 8.19
C PHE A 86 2.98 6.38 6.69
N PHE A 87 2.17 7.32 6.22
CA PHE A 87 1.59 7.24 4.87
C PHE A 87 0.83 5.91 4.69
N ALA A 88 0.07 5.53 5.72
CA ALA A 88 -0.44 4.18 5.91
C ALA A 88 -1.34 3.69 4.77
N GLY A 89 -1.97 4.61 4.03
CA GLY A 89 -2.96 4.31 3.01
C GLY A 89 -4.07 3.45 3.60
N ILE A 90 -4.32 2.30 2.98
CA ILE A 90 -5.29 1.32 3.48
C ILE A 90 -4.65 0.25 4.38
N GLY A 91 -3.49 0.50 4.97
CA GLY A 91 -2.86 -0.42 5.93
C GLY A 91 -2.14 -1.60 5.29
N GLY A 92 -1.52 -1.39 4.12
CA GLY A 92 -0.82 -2.46 3.39
C GLY A 92 0.45 -2.95 4.09
N PHE A 93 1.14 -2.07 4.82
CA PHE A 93 2.25 -2.50 5.67
C PHE A 93 1.73 -3.27 6.88
N ASP A 94 0.78 -2.66 7.58
CA ASP A 94 0.19 -3.11 8.82
C ASP A 94 -0.27 -4.57 8.75
N VAL A 95 -1.11 -4.92 7.77
CA VAL A 95 -1.56 -6.30 7.59
C VAL A 95 -0.42 -7.29 7.27
N GLY A 96 0.63 -6.84 6.59
CA GLY A 96 1.81 -7.66 6.31
C GLY A 96 2.63 -7.95 7.57
N PHE A 97 2.74 -6.96 8.46
CA PHE A 97 3.42 -7.11 9.75
C PHE A 97 2.58 -7.91 10.76
N GLU A 98 1.27 -7.69 10.84
CA GLU A 98 0.39 -8.41 11.78
C GLU A 98 0.36 -9.93 11.50
N ARG A 99 0.52 -10.36 10.24
CA ARG A 99 0.69 -11.78 9.87
C ARG A 99 1.94 -12.43 10.52
N HIS A 100 2.89 -11.62 10.98
CA HIS A 100 4.09 -12.04 11.69
C HIS A 100 4.13 -11.58 13.16
N LYS A 101 2.96 -11.45 13.80
CA LYS A 101 2.82 -11.15 15.24
C LYS A 101 3.44 -9.81 15.64
N PHE A 102 3.34 -8.82 14.76
CA PHE A 102 3.48 -7.43 15.16
C PHE A 102 2.11 -6.87 15.55
N ARG A 103 2.11 -5.80 16.34
CA ARG A 103 0.93 -5.01 16.68
C ARG A 103 1.09 -3.60 16.14
N THR A 104 0.14 -3.14 15.34
CA THR A 104 0.07 -1.73 14.93
C THR A 104 -0.35 -0.86 16.12
N GLU A 105 0.49 0.09 16.50
CA GLU A 105 0.26 1.00 17.62
C GLU A 105 0.13 2.46 17.22
N TYR A 106 0.47 2.80 15.99
CA TYR A 106 0.32 4.15 15.48
C TYR A 106 0.08 4.16 13.97
N LEU A 107 -0.82 5.02 13.52
CA LEU A 107 -1.12 5.22 12.11
C LEU A 107 -1.02 6.71 11.75
N CYS A 108 -0.45 7.05 10.60
CA CYS A 108 -0.45 8.40 10.06
C CYS A 108 -0.90 8.39 8.60
N GLU A 109 -2.03 9.03 8.30
CA GLU A 109 -2.60 9.10 6.95
C GLU A 109 -3.43 10.37 6.77
N ILE A 110 -3.25 11.05 5.64
CA ILE A 110 -3.91 12.34 5.33
C ILE A 110 -5.18 12.15 4.50
N ASN A 111 -5.37 11.02 3.85
CA ASN A 111 -6.51 10.79 2.97
C ASN A 111 -7.73 10.29 3.75
N ASP A 112 -8.84 11.00 3.66
CA ASP A 112 -10.09 10.66 4.38
C ASP A 112 -10.65 9.27 4.03
N PHE A 113 -10.58 8.86 2.77
CA PHE A 113 -11.04 7.54 2.36
C PHE A 113 -10.18 6.45 3.00
N CYS A 114 -8.85 6.60 2.94
CA CYS A 114 -7.93 5.70 3.61
C CYS A 114 -8.18 5.65 5.12
N ASN A 115 -8.32 6.81 5.79
CA ASN A 115 -8.67 6.89 7.20
C ASN A 115 -9.98 6.17 7.54
N SER A 116 -10.99 6.21 6.66
CA SER A 116 -12.23 5.48 6.87
C SER A 116 -12.04 3.95 6.84
N VAL A 117 -11.12 3.46 6.01
CA VAL A 117 -10.72 2.04 5.95
C VAL A 117 -9.90 1.67 7.18
N LEU A 118 -8.91 2.50 7.54
CA LEU A 118 -8.10 2.31 8.75
C LEU A 118 -8.96 2.30 10.02
N THR A 119 -9.98 3.15 10.12
CA THR A 119 -10.91 3.18 11.27
C THR A 119 -11.64 1.87 11.44
N ARG A 120 -12.01 1.21 10.34
CA ARG A 120 -12.70 -0.08 10.38
C ARG A 120 -11.80 -1.19 10.91
N HIS A 121 -10.53 -1.20 10.53
CA HIS A 121 -9.58 -2.27 10.88
C HIS A 121 -8.87 -2.02 12.21
N TRP A 122 -8.58 -0.75 12.53
CA TRP A 122 -7.88 -0.30 13.73
C TRP A 122 -8.61 0.85 14.44
N PRO A 123 -9.84 0.63 14.95
CA PRO A 123 -10.65 1.67 15.56
C PRO A 123 -9.99 2.33 16.77
N GLY A 124 -9.25 1.56 17.59
CA GLY A 124 -8.63 2.03 18.83
C GLY A 124 -7.17 2.45 18.73
N VAL A 125 -6.54 2.36 17.55
CA VAL A 125 -5.13 2.73 17.38
C VAL A 125 -5.01 4.27 17.26
N PRO A 126 -4.15 4.94 18.05
CA PRO A 126 -3.86 6.37 17.91
C PRO A 126 -3.43 6.75 16.50
N ARG A 127 -3.88 7.92 16.01
CA ARG A 127 -3.58 8.34 14.64
C ARG A 127 -3.26 9.82 14.50
N GLY A 128 -2.23 10.11 13.72
CA GLY A 128 -1.97 11.43 13.16
C GLY A 128 -2.61 11.59 11.78
N TYR A 129 -3.00 12.81 11.43
CA TYR A 129 -3.59 13.11 10.12
C TYR A 129 -2.56 13.65 9.13
N ASP A 130 -1.95 14.80 9.44
CA ASP A 130 -0.85 15.38 8.66
C ASP A 130 0.48 15.20 9.39
N ILE A 131 1.43 14.51 8.76
CA ILE A 131 2.77 14.26 9.32
C ILE A 131 3.53 15.55 9.68
N ASN A 132 3.21 16.67 9.03
CA ASN A 132 3.82 17.96 9.34
C ASN A 132 3.27 18.57 10.64
N ALA A 133 2.08 18.17 11.07
CA ALA A 133 1.45 18.64 12.30
C ALA A 133 1.73 17.74 13.52
N ILE A 134 2.13 16.49 13.28
CA ILE A 134 2.42 15.51 14.34
C ILE A 134 3.68 15.95 15.11
N THR A 135 3.57 15.99 16.43
CA THR A 135 4.71 16.14 17.34
C THR A 135 5.28 14.78 17.76
N PRO A 136 6.57 14.67 18.11
CA PRO A 136 7.17 13.40 18.50
C PRO A 136 6.49 12.71 19.68
N ASP A 137 5.95 13.48 20.64
CA ASP A 137 5.29 12.96 21.84
C ASP A 137 3.96 12.26 21.55
N GLU A 138 3.33 12.55 20.41
CA GLU A 138 2.11 11.85 19.96
C GLU A 138 2.41 10.45 19.42
N ILE A 139 3.67 10.16 19.10
CA ILE A 139 4.09 8.89 18.52
C ILE A 139 4.59 7.98 19.65
N PRO A 140 3.95 6.82 19.90
CA PRO A 140 4.40 5.87 20.91
C PRO A 140 5.79 5.32 20.58
N ASP A 141 6.51 4.88 21.60
CA ASP A 141 7.76 4.15 21.42
C ASP A 141 7.44 2.75 20.88
N VAL A 142 7.89 2.49 19.65
CA VAL A 142 7.64 1.24 18.94
C VAL A 142 8.91 0.72 18.27
N ASP A 143 8.96 -0.59 18.04
CA ASP A 143 10.16 -1.27 17.50
C ASP A 143 10.43 -0.92 16.03
N VAL A 144 9.36 -0.88 15.22
CA VAL A 144 9.46 -0.73 13.77
C VAL A 144 8.65 0.46 13.27
N TRP A 145 9.26 1.30 12.46
CA TRP A 145 8.56 2.32 11.69
C TRP A 145 8.48 1.91 10.22
N VAL A 146 7.32 2.07 9.60
CA VAL A 146 7.11 1.76 8.19
C VAL A 146 6.56 2.96 7.44
N GLY A 147 6.93 3.14 6.17
CA GLY A 147 6.37 4.22 5.36
C GLY A 147 6.62 4.15 3.87
N GLY A 148 5.53 4.26 3.09
CA GLY A 148 5.56 4.41 1.64
C GLY A 148 5.41 5.88 1.27
N PHE A 149 6.47 6.68 1.43
CA PHE A 149 6.38 8.13 1.23
C PHE A 149 6.02 8.48 -0.23
N PRO A 150 5.29 9.60 -0.46
CA PRO A 150 4.65 9.84 -1.74
C PRO A 150 5.64 9.89 -2.91
N CYS A 151 5.36 9.16 -3.99
CA CYS A 151 6.29 8.99 -5.12
C CYS A 151 5.96 9.88 -6.33
N GLN A 152 5.00 10.81 -6.22
CA GLN A 152 4.41 11.50 -7.37
C GLN A 152 5.45 12.35 -8.11
N ASP A 153 6.41 12.95 -7.41
CA ASP A 153 7.44 13.77 -8.05
C ASP A 153 8.69 12.96 -8.47
N ILE A 154 8.68 11.65 -8.17
CA ILE A 154 9.73 10.67 -8.51
C ILE A 154 9.31 9.80 -9.71
N SER A 155 8.00 9.57 -9.90
CA SER A 155 7.46 8.61 -10.86
C SER A 155 7.71 8.98 -12.34
N VAL A 156 8.12 8.00 -13.13
CA VAL A 156 8.29 8.10 -14.60
C VAL A 156 6.97 8.46 -15.30
N ALA A 157 5.82 8.09 -14.72
CA ALA A 157 4.50 8.35 -15.30
C ALA A 157 4.19 9.84 -15.47
N ARG A 158 4.90 10.73 -14.76
CA ARG A 158 4.77 12.20 -14.86
C ARG A 158 5.87 12.88 -15.69
N ALA A 159 6.70 12.13 -16.43
CA ALA A 159 7.86 12.67 -17.16
C ALA A 159 7.59 13.89 -18.07
N ARG A 160 6.32 14.17 -18.47
CA ARG A 160 5.95 15.38 -19.22
C ARG A 160 5.91 16.69 -18.40
N LEU A 161 5.89 16.62 -17.06
CA LEU A 161 5.77 17.78 -16.16
C LEU A 161 7.06 18.06 -15.36
N GLY A 162 8.15 17.34 -15.65
CA GLY A 162 9.36 17.34 -14.82
C GLY A 162 9.27 16.35 -13.65
N ARG A 163 10.42 16.01 -13.06
CA ARG A 163 10.53 15.25 -11.79
C ARG A 163 11.17 16.18 -10.78
N LEU A 164 10.41 16.64 -9.78
CA LEU A 164 10.95 17.48 -8.71
C LEU A 164 11.73 16.63 -7.69
N GLY A 165 11.52 15.31 -7.68
CA GLY A 165 12.22 14.41 -6.77
C GLY A 165 11.90 14.73 -5.31
N LEU A 166 12.87 14.60 -4.41
CA LEU A 166 12.68 14.97 -3.00
C LEU A 166 12.44 16.47 -2.77
N ASN A 167 12.69 17.33 -3.76
CA ASN A 167 12.40 18.76 -3.67
C ASN A 167 10.93 19.09 -4.00
N GLY A 168 10.11 18.10 -4.37
CA GLY A 168 8.68 18.31 -4.58
C GLY A 168 7.89 18.29 -3.28
N ASP A 169 6.79 19.05 -3.21
CA ASP A 169 5.94 19.16 -2.01
C ASP A 169 5.43 17.81 -1.47
N ARG A 170 5.31 16.79 -2.33
CA ARG A 170 4.81 15.46 -1.95
C ARG A 170 5.92 14.50 -1.58
N SER A 171 6.96 14.34 -2.40
CA SER A 171 8.09 13.45 -2.04
C SER A 171 9.03 14.05 -0.99
N GLY A 172 9.00 15.36 -0.76
CA GLY A 172 9.72 16.05 0.30
C GLY A 172 9.27 15.67 1.71
N LEU A 173 8.12 15.00 1.85
CA LEU A 173 7.67 14.45 3.14
C LEU A 173 8.65 13.42 3.74
N PHE A 174 9.58 12.88 2.93
CA PHE A 174 10.72 12.13 3.47
C PHE A 174 11.51 12.95 4.50
N TYR A 175 11.72 14.25 4.28
CA TYR A 175 12.50 15.08 5.21
C TYR A 175 11.83 15.19 6.56
N ARG A 176 10.52 15.45 6.59
CA ARG A 176 9.72 15.49 7.82
C ARG A 176 9.73 14.13 8.52
N PHE A 177 9.59 13.05 7.76
CA PHE A 177 9.62 11.70 8.34
C PHE A 177 10.99 11.38 8.96
N ALA A 178 12.08 11.74 8.29
CA ALA A 178 13.43 11.55 8.80
C ALA A 178 13.75 12.43 10.02
N GLU A 179 13.14 13.62 10.16
CA GLU A 179 13.22 14.41 11.41
C GLU A 179 12.54 13.67 12.58
N LEU A 180 11.37 13.08 12.36
CA LEU A 180 10.69 12.29 13.39
C LEU A 180 11.51 11.06 13.77
N ILE A 181 12.13 10.38 12.80
CA ILE A 181 13.06 9.26 13.04
C ILE A 181 14.28 9.72 13.83
N GLU A 182 14.83 10.90 13.52
CA GLU A 182 15.97 11.47 14.23
C GLU A 182 15.69 11.70 15.72
N ILE A 183 14.45 12.06 16.06
CA ILE A 183 14.04 12.27 17.45
C ILE A 183 13.69 10.95 18.15
N LYS A 184 12.88 10.09 17.50
CA LYS A 184 12.33 8.87 18.11
C LYS A 184 13.24 7.65 18.03
N GLN A 185 14.19 7.63 17.09
CA GLN A 185 15.24 6.61 16.94
C GLN A 185 14.71 5.15 17.00
N PRO A 186 13.67 4.77 16.21
CA PRO A 186 13.17 3.39 16.20
C PRO A 186 14.26 2.39 15.82
N GLU A 187 14.20 1.16 16.32
CA GLU A 187 15.22 0.14 16.02
C GLU A 187 15.28 -0.17 14.52
N VAL A 188 14.12 -0.23 13.87
CA VAL A 188 13.98 -0.56 12.45
C VAL A 188 13.13 0.47 11.73
N VAL A 189 13.55 0.85 10.51
CA VAL A 189 12.72 1.62 9.58
C VAL A 189 12.62 0.87 8.25
N LEU A 190 11.41 0.65 7.75
CA LEU A 190 11.14 0.07 6.43
C LEU A 190 10.45 1.09 5.52
N LEU A 191 11.11 1.45 4.43
CA LEU A 191 10.57 2.36 3.41
C LEU A 191 10.24 1.61 2.13
N GLU A 192 9.22 2.07 1.41
CA GLU A 192 8.91 1.63 0.05
C GLU A 192 8.85 2.81 -0.90
N ASN A 193 9.31 2.61 -2.14
CA ASN A 193 9.11 3.58 -3.22
C ASN A 193 9.14 2.92 -4.61
N VAL A 194 8.88 3.71 -5.65
CA VAL A 194 8.99 3.28 -7.05
C VAL A 194 10.45 3.08 -7.46
N ALA A 195 10.69 2.18 -8.42
CA ALA A 195 12.01 1.93 -8.98
C ALA A 195 12.70 3.18 -9.57
N GLY A 196 11.92 4.23 -9.89
CA GLY A 196 12.42 5.51 -10.35
C GLY A 196 13.28 6.26 -9.33
N LEU A 197 13.12 5.97 -8.02
CA LEU A 197 13.88 6.62 -6.94
C LEU A 197 15.39 6.51 -7.13
N LEU A 198 15.88 5.33 -7.57
CA LEU A 198 17.31 5.08 -7.83
C LEU A 198 17.92 6.00 -8.91
N ASN A 199 17.11 6.65 -9.73
CA ASN A 199 17.58 7.55 -10.79
C ASN A 199 16.94 8.96 -10.68
N SER A 200 16.22 9.23 -9.60
CA SER A 200 15.58 10.54 -9.39
C SER A 200 16.65 11.60 -9.15
N ASN A 201 16.48 12.78 -9.77
CA ASN A 201 17.48 13.86 -9.77
C ASN A 201 18.90 13.37 -10.09
N ASN A 202 19.05 12.57 -11.17
CA ASN A 202 20.32 11.94 -11.56
C ASN A 202 20.94 11.03 -10.48
N GLY A 203 20.11 10.46 -9.60
CA GLY A 203 20.52 9.60 -8.49
C GLY A 203 20.71 10.34 -7.17
N ARG A 204 20.62 11.68 -7.12
CA ARG A 204 20.83 12.48 -5.90
C ARG A 204 19.90 12.10 -4.78
N ASP A 205 18.60 12.00 -5.08
CA ASP A 205 17.56 11.75 -4.08
C ASP A 205 17.78 10.46 -3.29
N PHE A 206 18.18 9.38 -3.97
CA PHE A 206 18.48 8.13 -3.29
C PHE A 206 19.75 8.25 -2.44
N GLY A 207 20.76 8.97 -2.93
CA GLY A 207 21.96 9.30 -2.16
C GLY A 207 21.66 10.08 -0.87
N VAL A 208 20.75 11.06 -0.94
CA VAL A 208 20.27 11.82 0.24
C VAL A 208 19.62 10.89 1.27
N ILE A 209 18.80 9.93 0.84
CA ILE A 209 18.18 8.96 1.74
C ILE A 209 19.26 8.10 2.42
N LEU A 210 20.21 7.56 1.64
CA LEU A 210 21.30 6.76 2.19
C LEU A 210 22.11 7.58 3.20
N GLN A 211 22.60 8.76 2.81
CA GLN A 211 23.43 9.63 3.64
C GLN A 211 22.70 10.04 4.93
N ARG A 212 21.43 10.44 4.84
CA ARG A 212 20.69 10.88 6.03
C ARG A 212 20.50 9.74 7.02
N MET A 213 20.08 8.57 6.55
CA MET A 213 19.88 7.41 7.42
C MET A 213 21.21 6.90 8.01
N THR A 214 22.31 6.88 7.24
CA THR A 214 23.63 6.48 7.77
C THR A 214 24.17 7.46 8.79
N ARG A 215 23.98 8.77 8.61
CA ARG A 215 24.33 9.80 9.61
C ARG A 215 23.54 9.67 10.90
N LEU A 216 22.28 9.22 10.80
CA LEU A 216 21.47 8.84 11.96
C LEU A 216 21.91 7.50 12.58
N GLY A 217 23.02 6.89 12.14
CA GLY A 217 23.53 5.64 12.69
C GLY A 217 22.79 4.38 12.24
N TYR A 218 21.99 4.46 11.17
CA TYR A 218 21.38 3.27 10.58
C TYR A 218 22.29 2.64 9.53
N SER A 219 22.33 1.31 9.51
CA SER A 219 22.77 0.57 8.32
C SER A 219 21.57 0.37 7.40
N VAL A 220 21.73 0.74 6.13
CA VAL A 220 20.65 0.82 5.15
C VAL A 220 20.81 -0.27 4.10
N SER A 221 19.95 -1.26 4.11
CA SER A 221 19.86 -2.27 3.06
C SER A 221 18.74 -1.92 2.09
N TRP A 222 18.92 -2.16 0.80
CA TRP A 222 17.84 -1.98 -0.18
C TRP A 222 17.81 -3.10 -1.20
N ARG A 223 16.62 -3.36 -1.73
CA ARG A 223 16.41 -4.36 -2.78
C ARG A 223 15.20 -4.00 -3.63
N MET A 224 15.39 -4.06 -4.94
CA MET A 224 14.31 -4.01 -5.91
C MET A 224 13.59 -5.37 -5.94
N MET A 225 12.30 -5.38 -5.67
CA MET A 225 11.48 -6.59 -5.65
C MET A 225 10.29 -6.46 -6.59
N ASN A 226 9.86 -7.56 -7.19
CA ASN A 226 8.67 -7.61 -8.04
C ASN A 226 7.62 -8.53 -7.40
N THR A 227 6.46 -7.97 -7.06
CA THR A 227 5.32 -8.63 -6.41
C THR A 227 4.97 -10.00 -6.99
N ARG A 228 5.12 -10.18 -8.30
CA ARG A 228 4.82 -11.44 -9.00
C ARG A 228 5.53 -12.68 -8.49
N TYR A 229 6.59 -12.52 -7.71
CA TYR A 229 7.39 -13.61 -7.13
C TYR A 229 7.09 -13.88 -5.66
N PHE A 230 6.13 -13.17 -5.08
CA PHE A 230 5.79 -13.22 -3.67
C PHE A 230 4.35 -13.70 -3.42
N GLY A 231 3.70 -14.33 -4.41
CA GLY A 231 2.35 -14.90 -4.25
C GLY A 231 1.19 -14.02 -4.72
N ALA A 232 1.48 -12.86 -5.32
CA ALA A 232 0.46 -12.01 -5.96
C ALA A 232 0.76 -11.89 -7.46
N PRO A 233 -0.14 -12.27 -8.38
CA PRO A 233 0.13 -12.37 -9.82
C PRO A 233 0.07 -11.00 -10.52
N GLN A 234 0.86 -10.05 -10.04
CA GLN A 234 0.96 -8.67 -10.55
C GLN A 234 2.42 -8.32 -10.74
N SER A 235 2.80 -7.84 -11.93
CA SER A 235 4.14 -7.31 -12.15
C SER A 235 4.21 -5.87 -11.62
N ARG A 236 4.61 -5.74 -10.35
CA ARG A 236 4.77 -4.49 -9.62
C ARG A 236 6.17 -4.46 -9.02
N THR A 237 7.10 -3.81 -9.73
CA THR A 237 8.46 -3.61 -9.25
C THR A 237 8.54 -2.37 -8.36
N ARG A 238 9.07 -2.53 -7.16
CA ARG A 238 9.29 -1.49 -6.16
C ARG A 238 10.65 -1.65 -5.49
N ILE A 239 11.19 -0.56 -4.96
CA ILE A 239 12.37 -0.59 -4.10
C ILE A 239 11.89 -0.58 -2.66
N TYR A 240 12.43 -1.50 -1.87
CA TYR A 240 12.25 -1.54 -0.43
C TYR A 240 13.60 -1.22 0.22
N ILE A 241 13.58 -0.41 1.28
CA ILE A 241 14.76 0.08 1.98
C ILE A 241 14.56 -0.24 3.47
N CYS A 242 15.37 -1.13 4.02
CA CYS A 242 15.31 -1.53 5.43
C CYS A 242 16.54 -1.02 6.17
N CYS A 243 16.29 -0.17 7.16
CA CYS A 243 17.29 0.51 7.97
C CYS A 243 17.29 -0.10 9.36
N TRP A 244 18.45 -0.50 9.87
CA TRP A 244 18.61 -0.99 11.24
C TRP A 244 19.57 -0.12 12.02
N LYS A 245 19.15 0.32 13.21
CA LYS A 245 19.95 1.18 14.07
C LYS A 245 21.18 0.41 14.57
N ASN A 246 22.37 0.94 14.28
CA ASN A 246 23.66 0.40 14.70
C ASN A 246 23.89 -1.09 14.38
N ASN A 247 23.16 -1.68 13.41
CA ASN A 247 23.26 -3.11 13.14
C ASN A 247 23.24 -3.45 11.64
N ARG A 248 24.43 -3.54 11.05
CA ARG A 248 24.62 -3.86 9.63
C ARG A 248 24.23 -5.28 9.25
N ASN A 249 24.36 -6.21 10.18
CA ASN A 249 24.07 -7.62 9.95
C ASN A 249 22.56 -7.85 9.87
N LYS A 250 21.81 -7.28 10.82
CA LYS A 250 20.34 -7.31 10.81
C LYS A 250 19.77 -6.58 9.60
N ALA A 251 20.36 -5.44 9.18
CA ALA A 251 20.02 -4.78 7.92
C ALA A 251 20.17 -5.72 6.71
N LEU A 252 21.35 -6.32 6.55
CA LEU A 252 21.61 -7.25 5.45
C LEU A 252 20.66 -8.44 5.48
N ARG A 253 20.54 -9.13 6.62
CA ARG A 253 19.73 -10.35 6.75
C ARG A 253 18.24 -10.09 6.60
N SER A 254 17.75 -8.88 6.90
CA SER A 254 16.35 -8.52 6.66
C SER A 254 15.98 -8.46 5.18
N MET A 255 16.94 -8.20 4.29
CA MET A 255 16.67 -8.01 2.85
C MET A 255 17.26 -9.08 1.94
N PHE A 256 18.26 -9.84 2.40
CA PHE A 256 19.00 -10.81 1.59
C PHE A 256 19.02 -12.20 2.23
N GLU A 257 18.73 -13.21 1.42
CA GLU A 257 18.82 -14.62 1.78
C GLU A 257 20.25 -15.13 1.62
N ALA A 258 20.64 -16.13 2.41
CA ALA A 258 21.91 -16.85 2.21
C ALA A 258 21.86 -17.83 1.02
N SER A 259 20.65 -18.11 0.51
CA SER A 259 20.41 -18.98 -0.63
C SER A 259 20.48 -18.20 -1.95
N LYS A 260 21.00 -18.84 -2.99
CA LYS A 260 21.09 -18.24 -4.32
C LYS A 260 19.70 -17.98 -4.90
N VAL A 261 19.51 -16.80 -5.45
CA VAL A 261 18.29 -16.42 -6.17
C VAL A 261 18.45 -16.76 -7.66
N GLU A 262 17.59 -17.63 -8.18
CA GLU A 262 17.56 -17.93 -9.61
C GLU A 262 16.93 -16.79 -10.41
N LYS A 263 17.49 -16.51 -11.59
CA LYS A 263 17.00 -15.43 -12.44
C LYS A 263 15.70 -15.86 -13.12
N PRO A 264 14.58 -15.13 -12.95
CA PRO A 264 13.33 -15.48 -13.62
C PRO A 264 13.47 -15.43 -15.16
N ALA A 265 12.94 -16.44 -15.84
CA ALA A 265 12.89 -16.51 -17.30
C ALA A 265 11.51 -16.08 -17.83
N ASN A 266 11.45 -15.63 -19.09
CA ASN A 266 10.21 -15.43 -19.86
C ASN A 266 9.18 -14.43 -19.29
N GLU A 267 9.57 -13.48 -18.44
CA GLU A 267 8.64 -12.56 -17.74
C GLU A 267 7.62 -11.84 -18.62
N ARG A 268 7.98 -11.55 -19.89
CA ARG A 268 7.10 -10.87 -20.85
C ARG A 268 5.98 -11.77 -21.38
N ARG A 269 6.23 -13.09 -21.48
CA ARG A 269 5.26 -14.06 -21.99
C ARG A 269 4.05 -14.17 -21.07
N ASP A 270 4.23 -14.01 -19.77
CA ASP A 270 3.14 -14.13 -18.79
C ASP A 270 2.05 -13.05 -18.92
N PHE A 271 2.32 -11.95 -19.64
CA PHE A 271 1.30 -10.94 -19.96
C PHE A 271 0.44 -11.30 -21.17
N ILE A 272 0.84 -12.28 -21.97
CA ILE A 272 0.15 -12.71 -23.20
C ILE A 272 -0.31 -14.17 -23.16
N GLU A 273 0.22 -14.98 -22.24
CA GLU A 273 -0.22 -16.35 -22.04
C GLU A 273 -1.52 -16.39 -21.23
N PRO A 274 -2.52 -17.17 -21.69
CA PRO A 274 -3.75 -17.38 -20.93
C PRO A 274 -3.48 -18.00 -19.56
N GLY A 275 -4.12 -17.45 -18.52
CA GLY A 275 -4.10 -18.03 -17.17
C GLY A 275 -4.97 -19.27 -17.03
N VAL A 276 -5.90 -19.50 -17.96
CA VAL A 276 -6.78 -20.67 -18.01
C VAL A 276 -6.84 -21.18 -19.46
N PRO A 277 -7.26 -22.44 -19.71
CA PRO A 277 -7.47 -22.93 -21.07
C PRO A 277 -8.40 -22.00 -21.87
N ILE A 278 -8.08 -21.77 -23.14
CA ILE A 278 -8.88 -20.93 -24.04
C ILE A 278 -10.31 -21.47 -24.09
N GLY A 279 -11.29 -20.58 -23.97
CA GLY A 279 -12.72 -20.92 -23.87
C GLY A 279 -13.22 -21.12 -22.45
N THR A 280 -12.35 -21.12 -21.44
CA THR A 280 -12.74 -21.13 -20.01
C THR A 280 -12.83 -19.71 -19.47
N TYR A 281 -14.02 -19.27 -19.05
CA TYR A 281 -14.24 -17.93 -18.51
C TYR A 281 -14.21 -17.89 -16.97
N PRO A 282 -13.75 -16.79 -16.35
CA PRO A 282 -13.14 -15.62 -16.99
C PRO A 282 -11.72 -15.90 -17.52
N MET A 283 -11.41 -15.38 -18.71
CA MET A 283 -10.07 -15.42 -19.30
C MET A 283 -9.29 -14.13 -18.99
N ALA A 284 -8.06 -14.31 -18.55
CA ALA A 284 -7.11 -13.23 -18.28
C ALA A 284 -5.67 -13.74 -18.49
N PRO A 285 -4.67 -12.85 -18.65
CA PRO A 285 -3.27 -13.29 -18.69
C PRO A 285 -2.81 -13.87 -17.35
N ARG A 286 -1.72 -14.67 -17.35
CA ARG A 286 -1.16 -15.26 -16.12
C ARG A 286 -0.76 -14.20 -15.09
N VAL A 287 -0.25 -13.05 -15.55
CA VAL A 287 0.17 -11.94 -14.69
C VAL A 287 -0.49 -10.63 -15.12
N ALA A 288 -1.00 -9.90 -14.14
CA ALA A 288 -1.57 -8.57 -14.31
C ALA A 288 -0.48 -7.48 -14.40
N TYR A 289 -0.79 -6.38 -15.09
CA TYR A 289 0.00 -5.16 -15.06
C TYR A 289 -0.10 -4.48 -13.68
N CYS A 290 0.91 -3.66 -13.35
CA CYS A 290 0.91 -2.85 -12.14
C CYS A 290 -0.37 -2.00 -12.04
N LEU A 291 -1.06 -2.07 -10.91
CA LEU A 291 -2.16 -1.16 -10.61
C LEU A 291 -1.63 0.28 -10.52
N ALA A 292 -2.35 1.20 -11.15
CA ALA A 292 -2.06 2.64 -11.10
C ALA A 292 -3.16 3.34 -10.28
N ALA A 293 -2.76 4.29 -9.44
CA ALA A 293 -3.65 5.12 -8.64
C ALA A 293 -4.39 6.13 -9.52
N THR A 294 -5.40 5.63 -10.21
CA THR A 294 -6.24 6.36 -11.15
C THR A 294 -7.67 5.92 -10.93
N SER A 295 -8.63 6.74 -11.33
CA SER A 295 -10.00 6.24 -11.46
C SER A 295 -9.96 5.02 -12.37
N GLY A 296 -10.71 3.97 -12.03
CA GLY A 296 -10.76 2.76 -12.87
C GLY A 296 -11.38 3.00 -14.25
N ARG A 297 -11.57 4.26 -14.67
CA ARG A 297 -12.01 4.69 -15.98
C ARG A 297 -10.85 4.62 -16.99
N HIS A 298 -11.18 4.55 -18.27
CA HIS A 298 -10.20 4.49 -19.35
C HIS A 298 -9.25 5.69 -19.32
N THR A 299 -7.95 5.43 -19.42
CA THR A 299 -6.93 6.48 -19.48
C THR A 299 -6.18 6.38 -20.80
N GLY A 300 -5.37 7.39 -21.11
CA GLY A 300 -4.48 7.33 -22.26
C GLY A 300 -3.41 6.23 -22.20
N THR A 301 -3.50 5.20 -21.34
CA THR A 301 -2.53 4.12 -21.08
C THR A 301 -3.16 2.71 -21.04
N ASP A 302 -4.29 2.50 -21.72
CA ASP A 302 -5.04 1.22 -21.61
C ASP A 302 -4.28 -0.03 -22.09
N TRP A 303 -3.25 0.11 -22.92
CA TRP A 303 -2.40 -1.01 -23.36
C TRP A 303 -1.56 -1.61 -22.22
N SER A 304 -1.46 -0.94 -21.07
CA SER A 304 -0.79 -1.42 -19.87
C SER A 304 -1.78 -1.57 -18.70
N ARG A 305 -3.04 -1.87 -19.00
CA ARG A 305 -4.07 -2.25 -18.02
C ARG A 305 -4.47 -3.69 -18.24
N THR A 306 -4.85 -4.35 -17.15
CA THR A 306 -5.41 -5.71 -17.19
C THR A 306 -6.92 -5.64 -17.29
N TYR A 307 -7.47 -6.31 -18.30
CA TYR A 307 -8.90 -6.52 -18.48
C TYR A 307 -9.21 -8.01 -18.35
N VAL A 308 -10.46 -8.31 -18.01
CA VAL A 308 -10.96 -9.68 -17.86
C VAL A 308 -11.98 -9.94 -18.96
N VAL A 309 -11.77 -11.01 -19.72
CA VAL A 309 -12.70 -11.46 -20.75
C VAL A 309 -13.67 -12.46 -20.12
N CYS A 310 -14.96 -12.16 -20.14
CA CYS A 310 -16.03 -13.00 -19.60
C CYS A 310 -16.94 -13.47 -20.75
N SER A 311 -17.81 -14.46 -20.47
CA SER A 311 -18.83 -14.93 -21.42
C SER A 311 -19.77 -13.81 -21.87
N GLU A 312 -20.05 -12.85 -21.00
CA GLU A 312 -20.98 -11.74 -21.26
C GLU A 312 -20.32 -10.53 -21.91
N GLY A 313 -18.97 -10.50 -21.97
CA GLY A 313 -18.21 -9.40 -22.57
C GLY A 313 -16.87 -9.13 -21.88
N VAL A 314 -16.24 -8.02 -22.26
CA VAL A 314 -14.98 -7.57 -21.66
C VAL A 314 -15.28 -6.62 -20.51
N ARG A 315 -14.60 -6.77 -19.38
CA ARG A 315 -14.71 -5.88 -18.23
C ARG A 315 -13.36 -5.45 -17.67
N ARG A 316 -13.36 -4.33 -16.96
CA ARG A 316 -12.25 -3.96 -16.07
C ARG A 316 -12.23 -4.87 -14.83
N MET A 317 -11.09 -4.93 -14.15
CA MET A 317 -10.99 -5.60 -12.86
C MET A 317 -11.93 -4.94 -11.85
N THR A 318 -12.59 -5.72 -11.01
CA THR A 318 -13.35 -5.19 -9.88
C THR A 318 -12.39 -4.76 -8.76
N PRO A 319 -12.84 -3.93 -7.79
CA PRO A 319 -12.02 -3.62 -6.62
C PRO A 319 -11.61 -4.86 -5.82
N LEU A 320 -12.46 -5.90 -5.78
CA LEU A 320 -12.15 -7.16 -5.09
C LEU A 320 -10.99 -7.90 -5.77
N GLU A 321 -10.98 -7.96 -7.10
CA GLU A 321 -9.85 -8.53 -7.84
C GLU A 321 -8.59 -7.69 -7.66
N CYS A 322 -8.72 -6.36 -7.55
CA CYS A 322 -7.60 -5.46 -7.23
C CYS A 322 -7.05 -5.68 -5.81
N GLU A 323 -7.89 -5.93 -4.81
CA GLU A 323 -7.49 -6.35 -3.45
C GLU A 323 -6.66 -7.63 -3.50
N ARG A 324 -7.18 -8.66 -4.17
CA ARG A 324 -6.54 -9.97 -4.29
C ARG A 324 -5.17 -9.90 -4.97
N ILE A 325 -5.02 -9.15 -6.07
CA ILE A 325 -3.72 -9.02 -6.74
C ILE A 325 -2.72 -8.11 -6.00
N GLN A 326 -3.15 -7.40 -4.97
CA GLN A 326 -2.28 -6.71 -4.00
C GLN A 326 -2.02 -7.55 -2.75
N GLY A 327 -2.68 -8.71 -2.61
CA GLY A 327 -2.56 -9.64 -1.48
C GLY A 327 -3.39 -9.27 -0.24
N PHE A 328 -4.35 -8.37 -0.38
CA PHE A 328 -5.30 -8.04 0.69
C PHE A 328 -6.38 -9.13 0.83
N PRO A 329 -6.94 -9.31 2.04
CA PRO A 329 -8.16 -10.06 2.24
C PRO A 329 -9.34 -9.48 1.42
N ASP A 330 -10.31 -10.33 1.12
CA ASP A 330 -11.51 -9.92 0.40
C ASP A 330 -12.31 -8.85 1.16
N GLY A 331 -12.66 -7.75 0.48
CA GLY A 331 -13.42 -6.65 1.06
C GLY A 331 -12.60 -5.70 1.94
N TRP A 332 -11.27 -5.81 1.92
CA TRP A 332 -10.38 -5.01 2.75
C TRP A 332 -10.50 -3.51 2.55
N SER A 333 -10.59 -3.05 1.29
CA SER A 333 -10.64 -1.62 0.94
C SER A 333 -12.02 -0.99 1.12
N MET A 334 -12.98 -1.71 1.69
CA MET A 334 -14.33 -1.21 1.92
C MET A 334 -14.32 -0.14 3.04
N PRO A 335 -14.75 1.10 2.75
CA PRO A 335 -14.71 2.20 3.71
C PRO A 335 -15.79 2.05 4.80
N SER A 336 -15.79 3.00 5.75
CA SER A 336 -16.78 3.07 6.82
C SER A 336 -18.21 3.10 6.29
N LEU A 337 -19.18 2.68 7.12
CA LEU A 337 -20.59 2.68 6.75
C LEU A 337 -21.07 4.08 6.37
N ALA A 338 -20.73 5.10 7.18
CA ALA A 338 -21.08 6.49 6.92
C ALA A 338 -20.64 6.95 5.52
N MET A 339 -19.41 6.65 5.11
CA MET A 339 -18.89 7.05 3.79
C MET A 339 -19.60 6.30 2.64
N ARG A 340 -20.03 5.06 2.84
CA ARG A 340 -20.76 4.29 1.83
C ARG A 340 -22.18 4.79 1.62
N ASP A 341 -22.84 5.21 2.69
CA ASP A 341 -24.25 5.64 2.63
C ASP A 341 -24.40 7.06 2.08
N THR A 342 -23.35 7.88 2.11
CA THR A 342 -23.36 9.27 1.59
C THR A 342 -22.85 9.42 0.17
N ASN A 343 -22.26 8.38 -0.42
CA ASN A 343 -21.56 8.48 -1.70
C ASN A 343 -22.14 7.50 -2.72
N ASP A 344 -22.07 7.85 -4.01
CA ASP A 344 -22.42 6.94 -5.07
C ASP A 344 -21.46 5.73 -5.08
N PRO A 345 -21.97 4.50 -5.27
CA PRO A 345 -21.13 3.31 -5.39
C PRO A 345 -19.97 3.42 -6.41
N ASP A 346 -20.14 4.14 -7.52
CA ASP A 346 -19.08 4.35 -8.52
C ASP A 346 -17.98 5.31 -8.03
N ASP A 347 -18.34 6.27 -7.17
CA ASP A 347 -17.38 7.14 -6.50
C ASP A 347 -16.58 6.35 -5.47
N ILE A 348 -17.24 5.47 -4.72
CA ILE A 348 -16.57 4.54 -3.79
C ILE A 348 -15.60 3.63 -4.54
N ASP A 349 -16.00 3.02 -5.65
CA ASP A 349 -15.10 2.17 -6.45
C ASP A 349 -13.90 2.97 -6.96
N THR A 350 -14.11 4.22 -7.38
CA THR A 350 -13.03 5.12 -7.82
C THR A 350 -12.01 5.39 -6.71
N LEU A 351 -12.48 5.64 -5.48
CA LEU A 351 -11.61 5.80 -4.31
C LEU A 351 -10.88 4.50 -3.98
N ARG A 352 -11.55 3.35 -4.03
CA ARG A 352 -10.95 2.02 -3.83
C ARG A 352 -9.85 1.73 -4.83
N TYR A 353 -10.07 1.93 -6.13
CA TYR A 353 -9.03 1.75 -7.15
C TYR A 353 -7.82 2.64 -6.91
N THR A 354 -8.06 3.89 -6.49
CA THR A 354 -6.99 4.84 -6.20
C THR A 354 -6.15 4.39 -5.01
N ALA A 355 -6.80 4.00 -3.91
CA ALA A 355 -6.14 3.47 -2.72
C ALA A 355 -5.37 2.17 -3.01
N LEU A 356 -5.98 1.22 -3.72
CA LEU A 356 -5.35 -0.04 -4.12
C LEU A 356 -4.17 0.16 -5.08
N GLY A 357 -4.23 1.15 -5.97
CA GLY A 357 -3.10 1.49 -6.84
C GLY A 357 -1.89 2.05 -6.09
N ASN A 358 -2.15 2.85 -5.05
CA ASN A 358 -1.14 3.43 -4.17
C ASN A 358 -0.59 2.44 -3.14
N ALA A 359 -1.40 1.47 -2.69
CA ALA A 359 -1.02 0.52 -1.67
C ALA A 359 0.26 -0.25 -2.02
N VAL A 360 1.05 -0.56 -0.98
CA VAL A 360 2.13 -1.53 -1.05
C VAL A 360 1.59 -2.93 -1.32
N SER A 361 2.47 -3.81 -1.76
CA SER A 361 2.12 -5.20 -2.02
C SER A 361 2.25 -6.01 -0.74
N VAL A 362 1.13 -6.42 -0.15
CA VAL A 362 1.09 -7.14 1.14
C VAL A 362 2.05 -8.35 1.17
N PRO A 363 2.13 -9.22 0.15
CA PRO A 363 2.98 -10.41 0.24
C PRO A 363 4.48 -10.10 0.23
N VAL A 364 4.89 -8.97 -0.35
CA VAL A 364 6.29 -8.52 -0.29
C VAL A 364 6.58 -7.97 1.11
N VAL A 365 5.65 -7.19 1.67
CA VAL A 365 5.79 -6.71 3.05
C VAL A 365 5.84 -7.87 4.02
N GLU A 366 4.94 -8.85 3.90
CA GLU A 366 4.90 -10.05 4.73
C GLU A 366 6.25 -10.80 4.70
N TRP A 367 6.81 -10.98 3.50
CA TRP A 367 8.13 -11.57 3.35
C TRP A 367 9.21 -10.78 4.10
N ILE A 368 9.23 -9.45 4.02
CA ILE A 368 10.21 -8.61 4.74
C ILE A 368 9.95 -8.65 6.25
N ALA A 369 8.69 -8.55 6.68
CA ALA A 369 8.29 -8.56 8.09
C ALA A 369 8.69 -9.86 8.80
N SER A 370 8.56 -11.00 8.12
CA SER A 370 9.02 -12.30 8.64
C SER A 370 10.52 -12.29 8.98
N ARG A 371 11.33 -11.61 8.16
CA ARG A 371 12.78 -11.54 8.31
C ARG A 371 13.21 -10.52 9.36
N ILE A 372 12.50 -9.38 9.40
CA ILE A 372 12.67 -8.38 10.46
C ILE A 372 12.38 -9.03 11.82
N ARG A 373 11.26 -9.76 11.91
CA ARG A 373 10.90 -10.52 13.13
C ARG A 373 12.02 -11.43 13.57
N GLU A 374 12.51 -12.28 12.67
CA GLU A 374 13.60 -13.21 12.95
C GLU A 374 14.88 -12.50 13.44
N GLN A 375 15.13 -11.26 13.00
CA GLN A 375 16.28 -10.48 13.47
C GLN A 375 16.01 -9.75 14.78
N LEU A 376 14.77 -9.32 15.06
CA LEU A 376 14.40 -8.72 16.35
C LEU A 376 14.48 -9.75 17.48
N ASP A 377 14.07 -11.00 17.22
CA ASP A 377 14.13 -12.09 18.20
C ASP A 377 15.58 -12.55 18.52
N LYS A 378 16.60 -12.06 17.78
CA LYS A 378 18.02 -12.40 18.01
C LYS A 378 18.72 -11.38 18.92
N THR A 379 19.44 -11.90 19.92
CA THR A 379 20.12 -11.12 20.97
C THR A 379 21.61 -10.87 20.75
N ASP A 380 22.27 -11.64 19.88
CA ASP A 380 23.72 -11.51 19.59
C ASP A 380 23.93 -11.33 18.08
N ASP A 381 24.65 -10.28 17.71
CA ASP A 381 25.09 -10.07 16.34
C ASP A 381 26.41 -9.28 16.30
N HIS A 382 27.52 -9.99 16.43
CA HIS A 382 28.84 -9.40 16.23
C HIS A 382 28.95 -8.83 14.81
N PRO A 383 29.29 -7.55 14.64
CA PRO A 383 29.24 -6.88 13.34
C PRO A 383 30.17 -7.59 12.33
N MET A 384 29.61 -8.00 11.20
CA MET A 384 30.36 -8.65 10.15
C MET A 384 31.33 -7.67 9.50
N THR A 385 32.50 -8.20 9.13
CA THR A 385 33.47 -7.47 8.29
C THR A 385 32.89 -7.24 6.89
N ASN A 386 33.50 -6.33 6.15
CA ASN A 386 33.11 -6.04 4.76
C ASN A 386 33.19 -7.28 3.86
N ASP A 387 34.24 -8.09 4.02
CA ASP A 387 34.44 -9.34 3.28
C ASP A 387 33.39 -10.40 3.64
N ALA A 388 33.07 -10.52 4.94
CA ALA A 388 32.05 -11.45 5.40
C ALA A 388 30.67 -11.11 4.80
N ILE A 389 30.34 -9.82 4.64
CA ILE A 389 29.10 -9.39 4.00
C ILE A 389 29.05 -9.74 2.53
N GLN A 390 30.15 -9.53 1.79
CA GLN A 390 30.21 -9.89 0.37
C GLN A 390 30.04 -11.41 0.16
N LEU A 391 30.55 -12.23 1.08
CA LEU A 391 30.42 -13.69 1.03
C LEU A 391 29.05 -14.20 1.49
N ALA A 392 28.35 -13.46 2.35
CA ALA A 392 27.08 -13.91 2.93
C ALA A 392 25.87 -13.73 2.02
N VAL A 393 25.98 -12.90 0.97
CA VAL A 393 24.88 -12.66 0.01
C VAL A 393 25.27 -13.21 -1.35
N PRO A 394 24.64 -14.31 -1.81
CA PRO A 394 24.80 -14.78 -3.17
C PRO A 394 24.47 -13.68 -4.19
N GLY A 395 25.40 -13.43 -5.10
CA GLY A 395 25.35 -12.34 -6.07
C GLY A 395 26.17 -11.09 -5.69
N PHE A 396 26.72 -11.01 -4.47
CA PHE A 396 27.63 -9.93 -4.06
C PHE A 396 29.11 -10.28 -4.23
N GLU A 397 29.45 -11.46 -4.76
CA GLU A 397 30.83 -11.94 -4.88
C GLU A 397 31.71 -11.03 -5.74
N LYS A 398 31.09 -10.31 -6.68
CA LYS A 398 31.75 -9.33 -7.57
C LYS A 398 31.44 -7.88 -7.20
N ALA A 399 30.61 -7.65 -6.18
CA ALA A 399 30.33 -6.32 -5.69
C ALA A 399 31.60 -5.72 -5.07
N ARG A 400 31.78 -4.41 -5.17
CA ARG A 400 32.90 -3.70 -4.54
C ARG A 400 32.36 -2.67 -3.59
N TRP A 401 32.96 -2.61 -2.40
CA TRP A 401 32.71 -1.52 -1.49
C TRP A 401 33.28 -0.24 -2.08
N ASP A 402 32.43 0.77 -2.17
CA ASP A 402 32.83 2.14 -2.37
C ASP A 402 33.07 2.74 -0.97
N HIS A 403 34.34 3.02 -0.67
CA HIS A 403 34.78 3.49 0.64
C HIS A 403 34.93 5.01 0.63
N GLY A 404 34.18 5.70 1.49
CA GLY A 404 34.64 6.99 2.02
C GLY A 404 34.05 8.26 1.40
N HIS A 405 32.88 8.20 0.75
CA HIS A 405 32.29 9.43 0.20
C HIS A 405 30.84 9.66 0.59
N LEU A 406 30.09 8.70 1.12
CA LEU A 406 28.64 8.93 1.32
C LEU A 406 28.38 10.12 2.27
N ASP A 407 29.11 10.24 3.37
CA ASP A 407 28.94 11.32 4.35
C ASP A 407 29.49 12.67 3.88
N GLU A 408 30.44 12.67 2.96
CA GLU A 408 31.09 13.89 2.42
C GLU A 408 30.50 14.33 1.08
N THR A 409 29.69 13.48 0.45
CA THR A 409 29.10 13.75 -0.85
C THR A 409 28.10 14.90 -0.76
N ASP A 410 28.33 15.92 -1.56
CA ASP A 410 27.37 16.98 -1.79
C ASP A 410 26.31 16.52 -2.82
N PHE A 411 25.17 16.05 -2.33
CA PHE A 411 24.01 15.70 -3.18
C PHE A 411 23.20 16.93 -3.62
N THR A 412 23.61 18.15 -3.26
CA THR A 412 22.98 19.38 -3.74
C THR A 412 23.52 19.81 -5.11
N ASP A 413 24.71 19.36 -5.52
CA ASP A 413 25.26 19.63 -6.86
C ASP A 413 24.38 18.99 -7.95
N GLU A 414 23.67 19.83 -8.69
CA GLU A 414 22.73 19.41 -9.73
C GLU A 414 23.42 18.86 -10.98
N ASN A 415 24.71 19.14 -11.17
CA ASN A 415 25.49 18.67 -12.32
C ASN A 415 26.03 17.25 -12.12
N ALA A 416 26.16 16.82 -10.87
CA ALA A 416 26.66 15.50 -10.54
C ALA A 416 25.62 14.41 -10.82
N LYS A 417 26.13 13.20 -11.05
CA LYS A 417 25.31 12.03 -11.44
C LYS A 417 25.78 10.78 -10.74
N TRP A 418 24.83 10.08 -10.14
CA TRP A 418 25.04 8.83 -9.42
C TRP A 418 24.24 7.71 -10.06
N LYS A 419 24.82 6.51 -10.07
CA LYS A 419 24.16 5.30 -10.54
C LYS A 419 24.10 4.31 -9.40
N TRP A 420 22.90 4.06 -8.91
CA TRP A 420 22.68 3.13 -7.81
C TRP A 420 22.33 1.74 -8.33
N ALA A 421 22.93 0.73 -7.71
CA ALA A 421 22.57 -0.66 -7.98
C ALA A 421 21.15 -0.96 -7.50
N LYS A 422 20.52 -1.99 -8.06
CA LYS A 422 19.16 -2.39 -7.69
C LYS A 422 19.05 -3.01 -6.30
N ALA A 423 20.17 -3.43 -5.72
CA ALA A 423 20.25 -3.84 -4.34
C ALA A 423 21.61 -3.49 -3.74
N GLY A 424 21.68 -3.38 -2.42
CA GLY A 424 22.92 -3.07 -1.73
C GLY A 424 22.76 -2.86 -0.23
N LEU A 425 23.87 -2.43 0.37
CA LEU A 425 24.00 -2.07 1.78
C LEU A 425 24.85 -0.80 1.90
N ALA A 426 24.39 0.19 2.65
CA ALA A 426 25.15 1.36 3.05
C ALA A 426 25.33 1.37 4.57
N THR A 427 26.52 1.68 5.04
CA THR A 427 26.83 1.75 6.49
C THR A 427 28.01 2.68 6.73
N GLY A 428 27.83 3.64 7.64
CA GLY A 428 28.74 4.79 7.75
C GLY A 428 28.92 5.46 6.39
N SER A 429 30.16 5.71 6.00
CA SER A 429 30.51 6.33 4.71
C SER A 429 30.65 5.35 3.55
N SER A 430 30.44 4.05 3.77
CA SER A 430 30.68 2.99 2.79
C SER A 430 29.40 2.45 2.16
N VAL A 431 29.45 2.14 0.87
CA VAL A 431 28.32 1.58 0.12
C VAL A 431 28.75 0.34 -0.68
N LEU A 432 27.97 -0.72 -0.61
CA LEU A 432 28.09 -1.92 -1.45
C LEU A 432 26.84 -2.05 -2.30
N GLY A 433 27.00 -2.18 -3.62
CA GLY A 433 25.87 -2.33 -4.53
C GLY A 433 26.08 -3.41 -5.59
N HIS A 434 25.04 -4.19 -5.86
CA HIS A 434 25.02 -5.11 -6.99
C HIS A 434 23.60 -5.33 -7.53
N ASN A 435 23.49 -5.88 -8.73
CA ASN A 435 22.19 -6.28 -9.28
C ASN A 435 21.93 -7.73 -8.91
N ILE A 436 20.90 -7.94 -8.09
CA ILE A 436 20.33 -9.27 -7.81
C ILE A 436 18.94 -9.39 -8.48
N PRO A 437 18.45 -10.62 -8.73
CA PRO A 437 17.11 -10.80 -9.26
C PRO A 437 16.04 -10.24 -8.30
N PRO A 438 14.91 -9.74 -8.83
CA PRO A 438 13.86 -9.09 -8.03
C PRO A 438 12.90 -10.07 -7.34
N ALA A 439 13.32 -11.31 -7.13
CA ALA A 439 12.55 -12.42 -6.58
C ALA A 439 13.22 -12.92 -5.29
N PRO A 440 12.51 -13.55 -4.34
CA PRO A 440 13.14 -14.28 -3.24
C PRO A 440 13.84 -15.56 -3.78
N SER A 441 14.63 -16.23 -2.95
CA SER A 441 15.31 -17.48 -3.37
C SER A 441 14.32 -18.60 -3.67
N GLU A 442 13.14 -18.56 -3.05
CA GLU A 442 12.02 -19.47 -3.31
C GLU A 442 10.80 -18.66 -3.79
N PRO A 443 10.68 -18.39 -5.10
CA PRO A 443 9.57 -17.60 -5.65
C PRO A 443 8.22 -18.29 -5.44
N VAL A 444 7.24 -17.56 -4.91
CA VAL A 444 5.85 -17.98 -4.85
C VAL A 444 5.13 -17.42 -6.08
N ILE A 445 4.89 -18.28 -7.07
CA ILE A 445 4.22 -17.90 -8.32
C ILE A 445 2.72 -18.17 -8.22
N THR A 446 1.91 -17.23 -8.68
CA THR A 446 0.46 -17.34 -8.73
C THR A 446 -0.05 -16.95 -10.11
N ASN A 447 -1.33 -17.18 -10.36
CA ASN A 447 -1.98 -16.94 -11.65
C ASN A 447 -3.19 -16.03 -11.47
N PHE A 448 -3.21 -14.89 -12.18
CA PHE A 448 -4.27 -13.89 -12.04
C PHE A 448 -5.65 -14.45 -12.41
N ALA A 449 -5.76 -15.33 -13.41
CA ALA A 449 -7.04 -15.90 -13.80
C ALA A 449 -7.71 -16.73 -12.68
N LEU A 450 -6.92 -17.23 -11.71
CA LEU A 450 -7.47 -17.92 -10.53
C LEU A 450 -8.06 -16.97 -9.49
N LEU A 451 -7.66 -15.70 -9.50
CA LEU A 451 -8.13 -14.66 -8.58
C LEU A 451 -9.33 -13.88 -9.13
N ALA A 452 -9.55 -13.98 -10.45
CA ALA A 452 -10.67 -13.34 -11.12
C ALA A 452 -12.02 -13.88 -10.61
N GLU A 453 -12.99 -12.99 -10.45
CA GLU A 453 -14.34 -13.34 -10.01
C GLU A 453 -15.05 -14.20 -11.06
N ARG A 454 -15.48 -15.39 -10.65
CA ARG A 454 -16.21 -16.35 -11.50
C ARG A 454 -17.70 -16.03 -11.61
N LYS A 455 -18.27 -15.34 -10.61
CA LYS A 455 -19.65 -14.87 -10.68
C LYS A 455 -19.70 -13.65 -11.62
N PRO A 456 -20.80 -13.47 -12.38
CA PRO A 456 -20.97 -12.27 -13.19
C PRO A 456 -20.82 -11.01 -12.35
N ALA A 457 -19.95 -10.11 -12.79
CA ALA A 457 -19.75 -8.83 -12.13
C ALA A 457 -20.91 -7.88 -12.46
N HIS A 458 -21.06 -6.81 -11.68
CA HIS A 458 -22.07 -5.78 -11.96
C HIS A 458 -21.85 -5.16 -13.37
N PRO A 459 -22.92 -4.85 -14.14
CA PRO A 459 -22.81 -4.30 -15.51
C PRO A 459 -21.90 -3.07 -15.66
N ARG A 460 -21.82 -2.24 -14.61
CA ARG A 460 -20.92 -1.07 -14.51
C ARG A 460 -19.44 -1.34 -14.86
N TYR A 461 -18.98 -2.58 -14.69
CA TYR A 461 -17.58 -2.95 -14.95
C TYR A 461 -17.34 -3.34 -16.41
N TYR A 462 -18.40 -3.65 -17.16
CA TYR A 462 -18.29 -4.07 -18.54
C TYR A 462 -18.04 -2.88 -19.46
N LEU A 463 -17.23 -3.11 -20.49
CA LEU A 463 -16.86 -2.09 -21.45
C LEU A 463 -17.97 -1.85 -22.46
N THR A 464 -18.09 -0.61 -22.91
CA THR A 464 -18.98 -0.25 -24.02
C THR A 464 -18.29 -0.51 -25.37
N PRO A 465 -19.04 -0.65 -26.48
CA PRO A 465 -18.46 -0.74 -27.83
C PRO A 465 -17.51 0.43 -28.15
N ASN A 466 -17.87 1.65 -27.73
CA ASN A 466 -17.04 2.84 -27.89
C ASN A 466 -15.71 2.75 -27.10
N ALA A 467 -15.75 2.19 -25.89
CA ALA A 467 -14.54 1.97 -25.11
C ALA A 467 -13.61 0.96 -25.80
N ALA A 468 -14.18 -0.13 -26.33
CA ALA A 468 -13.41 -1.15 -27.05
C ALA A 468 -12.71 -0.59 -28.29
N GLU A 469 -13.43 0.17 -29.12
CA GLU A 469 -12.86 0.87 -30.28
C GLU A 469 -11.73 1.83 -29.86
N GLY A 470 -11.96 2.60 -28.79
CA GLY A 470 -10.97 3.51 -28.24
C GLY A 470 -9.67 2.81 -27.81
N ILE A 471 -9.78 1.66 -27.14
CA ILE A 471 -8.64 0.86 -26.69
C ILE A 471 -7.85 0.33 -27.89
N ILE A 472 -8.51 -0.33 -28.85
CA ILE A 472 -7.87 -0.88 -30.05
C ILE A 472 -7.13 0.22 -30.81
N ARG A 473 -7.78 1.37 -31.04
CA ARG A 473 -7.16 2.52 -31.71
C ARG A 473 -5.87 2.98 -31.00
N ARG A 474 -5.87 3.03 -29.66
CA ARG A 474 -4.70 3.44 -28.87
C ARG A 474 -3.56 2.42 -28.96
N VAL A 475 -3.88 1.14 -28.87
CA VAL A 475 -2.93 0.03 -28.98
C VAL A 475 -2.24 0.03 -30.35
N THR A 476 -3.00 0.09 -31.43
CA THR A 476 -2.48 0.11 -32.81
C THR A 476 -1.59 1.32 -33.05
N ARG A 477 -2.04 2.52 -32.65
CA ARG A 477 -1.25 3.75 -32.79
C ARG A 477 0.12 3.66 -32.12
N GLN A 478 0.24 2.90 -31.05
CA GLN A 478 1.47 2.74 -30.29
C GLN A 478 2.28 1.49 -30.63
N ARG A 479 1.85 0.71 -31.62
CA ARG A 479 2.50 -0.53 -32.05
C ARG A 479 2.71 -1.50 -30.87
N ARG A 480 1.67 -1.63 -30.04
CA ARG A 480 1.64 -2.57 -28.90
C ARG A 480 0.76 -3.77 -29.25
N SER A 481 0.99 -4.89 -28.56
CA SER A 481 0.13 -6.08 -28.63
C SER A 481 -0.62 -6.25 -27.31
N LEU A 482 -1.88 -6.65 -27.39
CA LEU A 482 -2.68 -7.06 -26.24
C LEU A 482 -2.54 -8.57 -26.00
N PHE A 483 -2.96 -9.02 -24.83
CA PHE A 483 -3.33 -10.41 -24.58
C PHE A 483 -4.27 -10.89 -25.71
N PRO A 484 -3.95 -11.95 -26.47
CA PRO A 484 -4.69 -12.27 -27.70
C PRO A 484 -6.20 -12.48 -27.51
N PRO A 485 -6.68 -13.24 -26.49
CA PRO A 485 -8.11 -13.37 -26.23
C PRO A 485 -8.80 -12.04 -25.88
N LEU A 486 -8.07 -11.08 -25.27
CA LEU A 486 -8.60 -9.74 -25.04
C LEU A 486 -8.74 -8.97 -26.36
N HIS A 487 -7.78 -9.08 -27.27
CA HIS A 487 -7.87 -8.41 -28.58
C HIS A 487 -9.11 -8.89 -29.34
N GLU A 488 -9.27 -10.21 -29.47
CA GLU A 488 -10.41 -10.83 -30.16
C GLU A 488 -11.76 -10.43 -29.53
N ALA A 489 -11.83 -10.40 -28.20
CA ALA A 489 -13.03 -10.01 -27.48
C ALA A 489 -13.36 -8.51 -27.64
N LEU A 490 -12.35 -7.63 -27.64
CA LEU A 490 -12.53 -6.21 -27.91
C LEU A 490 -12.95 -5.96 -29.37
N ASP A 491 -12.39 -6.71 -30.32
CA ASP A 491 -12.76 -6.65 -31.73
C ASP A 491 -14.23 -7.01 -31.92
N SER A 492 -14.66 -8.12 -31.30
CA SER A 492 -16.07 -8.54 -31.33
C SER A 492 -16.99 -7.50 -30.66
N LEU A 493 -16.54 -6.88 -29.56
CA LEU A 493 -17.33 -5.88 -28.83
C LEU A 493 -17.51 -4.57 -29.61
N ARG A 494 -16.48 -4.08 -30.31
CA ARG A 494 -16.59 -2.84 -31.10
C ARG A 494 -17.53 -2.97 -32.30
N MET A 495 -17.70 -4.18 -32.85
CA MET A 495 -18.61 -4.43 -33.99
C MET A 495 -20.10 -4.36 -33.60
N LYS A 496 -20.41 -4.23 -32.31
CA LYS A 496 -21.78 -4.02 -31.80
C LYS A 496 -22.19 -2.54 -31.77
N LYS A 497 -21.31 -1.64 -32.18
CA LYS A 497 -21.59 -0.21 -32.36
C LYS A 497 -22.32 0.00 -33.68
#